data_AF-A0A3P7BB88-F1
#
_entry.id   AF-A0A3P7BB88-F1
#
_cell.length_a   1.000
_cell.length_b   1.000
_cell.length_c   1.000
_cell.angle_alpha   90.00
_cell.angle_beta   90.00
_cell.angle_gamma   90.00
#
_symmetry.space_group_name_H-M   'P 1'
#
loop_
_entity.id
_entity.type
_entity.pdbx_description
1 polymer ?
#
loop_
_entity_poly.entity_id
_entity_poly.type
_entity_poly.pdbx_seq_one_letter_code
_entity_poly.pdbx_strand_id
1 'polypeptide(L)'
;MERINRSNEISAIRVYYQNQSINAKNCAMHRLFEQIIHQPAFTTLRTEKQLGYIVAAGHHRSNSFQGICVLIQSKYHPRDLDDHIEEFMAGVEEMLENMSDKEFEDHKESVIAALLLKPKTMNQQCTRYWGQIVRQRYDFDL
;
A
#
# COMPACT_ATOMS: atom_id res chain seq x y z
N MET A 1 4.07 -18.55 23.39
CA MET A 1 4.24 -18.88 21.95
C MET A 1 5.71 -18.66 21.60
N GLU A 2 6.33 -19.62 20.91
CA GLU A 2 7.76 -19.58 20.55
C GLU A 2 8.04 -18.53 19.46
N ARG A 3 9.11 -17.75 19.59
CA ARG A 3 9.54 -16.80 18.56
C ARG A 3 10.11 -17.55 17.36
N ILE A 4 9.51 -17.34 16.19
CA ILE A 4 9.94 -17.97 14.92
C ILE A 4 11.29 -17.38 14.45
N ASN A 5 11.54 -16.09 14.71
CA ASN A 5 12.82 -15.45 14.44
C ASN A 5 13.74 -15.56 15.66
N ARG A 6 14.71 -16.49 15.60
CA ARG A 6 15.64 -16.75 16.71
C ARG A 6 16.88 -15.84 16.69
N SER A 7 17.14 -15.14 15.59
CA SER A 7 18.35 -14.30 15.41
C SER A 7 18.11 -12.81 15.60
N ASN A 8 16.84 -12.36 15.61
CA ASN A 8 16.48 -10.97 15.82
C ASN A 8 15.34 -10.86 16.82
N GLU A 9 15.48 -9.98 17.81
CA GLU A 9 14.43 -9.71 18.80
C GLU A 9 13.25 -8.91 18.21
N ILE A 10 13.42 -8.38 16.99
CA ILE A 10 12.43 -7.62 16.25
C ILE A 10 11.47 -8.58 15.52
N SER A 11 10.18 -8.33 15.68
CA SER A 11 9.10 -8.97 14.96
C SER A 11 8.73 -8.18 13.70
N ALA A 12 8.01 -8.83 12.79
CA ALA A 12 7.31 -8.14 11.72
C ALA A 12 5.95 -8.79 11.49
N ILE A 13 4.96 -7.98 11.13
CA ILE A 13 3.66 -8.44 10.64
C ILE A 13 3.43 -7.87 9.25
N ARG A 14 2.81 -8.68 8.40
CA ARG A 14 2.36 -8.29 7.08
C ARG A 14 0.93 -8.77 6.88
N VAL A 15 -0.02 -7.84 6.88
CA VAL A 15 -1.43 -8.12 6.62
C VAL A 15 -1.73 -7.79 5.16
N TYR A 16 -2.36 -8.72 4.45
CA TYR A 16 -2.68 -8.58 3.03
C TYR A 16 -4.18 -8.75 2.79
N TYR A 17 -4.83 -7.66 2.42
CA TYR A 17 -6.22 -7.59 2.03
C TYR A 17 -6.33 -7.81 0.52
N GLN A 18 -6.52 -9.07 0.12
CA GLN A 18 -6.63 -9.46 -1.29
C GLN A 18 -7.97 -9.03 -1.88
N ASN A 19 -7.94 -8.39 -3.06
CA ASN A 19 -9.12 -8.09 -3.85
C ASN A 19 -9.19 -8.92 -5.14
N GLN A 20 -10.30 -8.74 -5.86
CA GLN A 20 -10.61 -9.45 -7.10
C GLN A 20 -9.68 -9.08 -8.27
N SER A 21 -10.00 -9.65 -9.44
CA SER A 21 -9.21 -9.65 -10.67
C SER A 21 -8.58 -8.30 -11.07
N ILE A 22 -7.45 -8.39 -11.76
CA ILE A 22 -6.71 -7.24 -12.25
C ILE A 22 -7.36 -6.72 -13.53
N ASN A 23 -7.98 -5.54 -13.43
CA ASN A 23 -8.46 -4.75 -14.57
C ASN A 23 -8.17 -3.26 -14.32
N ALA A 24 -8.30 -2.43 -15.36
CA ALA A 24 -7.97 -1.00 -15.29
C ALA A 24 -8.72 -0.27 -14.17
N LYS A 25 -10.03 -0.52 -14.02
CA LYS A 25 -10.87 0.10 -12.98
C LYS A 25 -10.37 -0.27 -11.58
N ASN A 26 -10.17 -1.55 -11.30
CA ASN A 26 -9.67 -2.01 -10.00
C ASN A 26 -8.27 -1.47 -9.71
N CYS A 27 -7.41 -1.40 -10.73
CA CYS A 27 -6.08 -0.80 -10.58
C CYS A 27 -6.14 0.69 -10.22
N ALA A 28 -7.04 1.45 -10.85
CA ALA A 28 -7.25 2.87 -10.56
C ALA A 28 -7.80 3.06 -9.13
N MET A 29 -8.82 2.29 -8.75
CA MET A 29 -9.38 2.32 -7.39
C MET A 29 -8.33 2.00 -6.33
N HIS A 30 -7.49 0.99 -6.56
CA HIS A 30 -6.42 0.61 -5.63
C HIS A 30 -5.34 1.69 -5.48
N ARG A 31 -4.94 2.32 -6.59
CA ARG A 31 -3.96 3.42 -6.56
C ARG A 31 -4.51 4.63 -5.83
N LEU A 32 -5.79 4.96 -6.05
CA LEU A 32 -6.45 6.04 -5.33
C LEU A 32 -6.58 5.74 -3.84
N PHE A 33 -7.01 4.54 -3.49
CA PHE A 33 -7.08 4.11 -2.10
C PHE A 33 -5.72 4.16 -1.43
N GLU A 34 -4.67 3.61 -2.05
CA GLU A 34 -3.27 3.72 -1.59
C GLU A 34 -2.86 5.17 -1.36
N GLN A 35 -3.10 6.06 -2.33
CA GLN A 35 -2.77 7.48 -2.23
C GLN A 35 -3.44 8.15 -1.03
N ILE A 36 -4.68 7.75 -0.71
CA ILE A 36 -5.45 8.27 0.42
C ILE A 36 -4.90 7.71 1.74
N ILE A 37 -4.77 6.39 1.87
CA ILE A 37 -4.47 5.75 3.16
C ILE A 37 -2.99 5.78 3.54
N HIS A 38 -2.08 6.03 2.60
CA HIS A 38 -0.64 5.92 2.84
C HIS A 38 -0.17 6.88 3.96
N GLN A 39 -0.54 8.17 3.88
CA GLN A 39 -0.13 9.17 4.87
C GLN A 39 -0.82 8.99 6.23
N PRO A 40 -2.13 8.71 6.30
CA PRO A 40 -2.80 8.41 7.56
C PRO A 40 -2.25 7.14 8.24
N ALA A 41 -2.04 6.06 7.48
CA ALA A 41 -1.47 4.82 8.03
C ALA A 41 -0.07 5.06 8.62
N PHE A 42 0.77 5.84 7.93
CA PHE A 42 2.06 6.22 8.47
C PHE A 42 1.89 7.05 9.74
N THR A 43 1.08 8.11 9.71
CA THR A 43 0.88 9.00 10.87
C THR A 43 0.38 8.24 12.09
N THR A 44 -0.69 7.46 11.95
CA THR A 44 -1.31 6.74 13.07
C THR A 44 -0.42 5.61 13.58
N LEU A 45 0.06 4.72 12.71
CA LEU A 45 0.77 3.52 13.14
C LEU A 45 2.25 3.82 13.50
N ARG A 46 2.91 4.74 12.78
CA ARG A 46 4.32 5.09 13.01
C ARG A 46 4.49 6.23 14.01
N THR A 47 3.78 7.34 13.84
CA THR A 47 4.05 8.57 14.58
C THR A 47 3.30 8.60 15.90
N GLU A 48 2.00 8.32 15.89
CA GLU A 48 1.14 8.40 17.08
C GLU A 48 1.27 7.17 17.97
N LYS A 49 1.03 5.98 17.42
CA LYS A 49 1.11 4.71 18.18
C LYS A 49 2.54 4.19 18.35
N GLN A 50 3.51 4.76 17.65
CA GLN A 50 4.94 4.40 17.73
C GLN A 50 5.22 2.89 17.56
N LEU A 51 4.47 2.23 16.67
CA LEU A 51 4.43 0.77 16.63
C LEU A 51 5.64 0.11 16.00
N GLY A 52 6.53 0.82 15.31
CA GLY A 52 7.66 0.17 14.67
C GLY A 52 8.51 1.12 13.85
N TYR A 53 9.75 0.75 13.55
CA TYR A 53 10.64 1.61 12.75
C TYR A 53 10.20 1.71 11.29
N ILE A 54 9.74 0.58 10.74
CA ILE A 54 9.20 0.46 9.39
C ILE A 54 7.70 0.30 9.49
N VAL A 55 6.97 1.21 8.86
CA VAL A 55 5.53 1.13 8.62
C VAL A 55 5.31 1.47 7.16
N ALA A 56 4.68 0.57 6.42
CA ALA A 56 4.31 0.79 5.04
C ALA A 56 2.88 0.27 4.82
N ALA A 57 2.03 1.12 4.26
CA ALA A 57 0.70 0.74 3.81
C ALA A 57 0.57 1.12 2.33
N GLY A 58 0.08 0.21 1.51
CA GLY A 58 -0.08 0.50 0.10
C GLY A 58 -0.48 -0.69 -0.72
N HIS A 59 -0.57 -0.47 -2.03
CA HIS A 59 -1.04 -1.48 -2.94
C HIS A 59 0.08 -2.50 -3.21
N HIS A 60 -0.27 -3.77 -3.11
CA HIS A 60 0.62 -4.88 -3.38
C HIS A 60 0.07 -5.79 -4.48
N ARG A 61 0.92 -6.10 -5.46
CA ARG A 61 0.63 -7.05 -6.54
C ARG A 61 1.42 -8.32 -6.34
N SER A 62 0.72 -9.44 -6.38
CA SER A 62 1.31 -10.77 -6.42
C SER A 62 0.68 -11.56 -7.56
N ASN A 63 1.45 -11.87 -8.60
CA ASN A 63 1.00 -12.58 -9.79
C ASN A 63 -0.28 -11.97 -10.40
N SER A 64 -1.37 -12.75 -10.42
CA SER A 64 -2.69 -12.40 -10.96
C SER A 64 -3.59 -11.68 -9.96
N PHE A 65 -3.12 -11.44 -8.73
CA PHE A 65 -3.88 -10.80 -7.66
C PHE A 65 -3.28 -9.44 -7.26
N GLN A 66 -4.17 -8.58 -6.77
CA GLN A 66 -3.83 -7.28 -6.21
C GLN A 66 -4.60 -7.06 -4.92
N GLY A 67 -4.03 -6.27 -4.02
CA GLY A 67 -4.62 -6.01 -2.73
C GLY A 67 -3.92 -4.86 -2.04
N ILE A 68 -4.37 -4.56 -0.83
CA ILE A 68 -3.72 -3.62 0.07
C ILE A 68 -2.90 -4.41 1.07
N CYS A 69 -1.70 -3.91 1.36
CA CYS A 69 -0.77 -4.53 2.27
C CYS A 69 -0.37 -3.51 3.33
N VAL A 70 -0.40 -3.92 4.59
CA VAL A 70 0.18 -3.18 5.72
C VAL A 70 1.33 -4.00 6.28
N LEU A 71 2.51 -3.40 6.36
CA LEU A 71 3.74 -4.00 6.86
C LEU A 71 4.24 -3.16 8.04
N ILE A 72 4.44 -3.81 9.20
CA ILE A 72 5.03 -3.20 10.38
C ILE A 72 6.19 -4.06 10.86
N GLN A 73 7.34 -3.43 11.13
CA GLN A 73 8.47 -4.05 11.81
C GLN A 73 8.67 -3.42 13.18
N SER A 74 8.61 -4.23 14.24
CA SER A 74 8.45 -3.78 15.61
C SER A 74 9.17 -4.63 16.66
N LYS A 75 9.28 -4.11 17.88
CA LYS A 75 9.60 -4.90 19.08
C LYS A 75 8.37 -5.59 19.70
N TYR A 76 7.15 -5.16 19.35
CA TYR A 76 5.90 -5.70 19.89
C TYR A 76 5.57 -7.05 19.28
N HIS A 77 4.66 -7.81 19.89
CA HIS A 77 4.27 -9.11 19.34
C HIS A 77 3.38 -8.91 18.10
N PRO A 78 3.51 -9.72 17.03
CA PRO A 78 2.71 -9.55 15.81
C PRO A 78 1.20 -9.50 16.06
N ARG A 79 0.70 -10.25 17.04
CA ARG A 79 -0.72 -10.23 17.41
C ARG A 79 -1.20 -8.86 17.88
N ASP A 80 -0.41 -8.17 18.72
CA ASP A 80 -0.76 -6.84 19.20
C ASP A 80 -0.71 -5.81 18.06
N LEU A 81 0.18 -6.02 17.09
CA LEU A 81 0.27 -5.19 15.89
C LEU A 81 -0.93 -5.40 14.96
N ASP A 82 -1.43 -6.63 14.85
CA ASP A 82 -2.60 -6.98 14.04
C ASP A 82 -3.83 -6.20 14.53
N ASP A 83 -4.08 -6.20 15.84
CA ASP A 83 -5.19 -5.46 16.45
C ASP A 83 -5.14 -3.95 16.10
N HIS A 84 -3.94 -3.36 16.11
CA HIS A 84 -3.77 -1.95 15.74
C HIS A 84 -3.93 -1.68 14.24
N ILE A 85 -3.56 -2.63 13.38
CA ILE A 85 -3.79 -2.54 11.93
C ILE A 85 -5.29 -2.61 11.66
N GLU A 86 -6.00 -3.57 12.27
CA GLU A 86 -7.44 -3.72 12.12
C GLU A 86 -8.20 -2.50 12.66
N GLU A 87 -7.79 -1.94 13.80
CA GLU A 87 -8.36 -0.69 14.34
C GLU A 87 -8.17 0.49 13.37
N PHE A 88 -6.99 0.61 12.74
CA PHE A 88 -6.76 1.62 11.70
C PHE A 88 -7.67 1.39 10.49
N MET A 89 -7.75 0.16 9.99
CA MET A 89 -8.55 -0.20 8.83
C MET A 89 -10.06 0.01 9.07
N ALA A 90 -10.54 -0.23 10.28
CA ALA A 90 -11.92 0.04 10.68
C ALA A 90 -12.28 1.54 10.63
N GLY A 91 -11.31 2.43 10.88
CA GLY A 91 -11.49 3.88 10.79
C GLY A 91 -11.38 4.46 9.37
N VAL A 92 -10.97 3.65 8.38
CA VAL A 92 -10.80 4.14 7.00
C VAL A 92 -12.14 4.49 6.36
N GLU A 93 -13.22 3.77 6.67
CA GLU A 93 -14.56 4.06 6.13
C GLU A 93 -15.03 5.45 6.56
N GLU A 94 -14.99 5.74 7.87
CA GLU A 94 -15.33 7.06 8.41
C GLU A 94 -14.42 8.17 7.86
N MET A 95 -13.12 7.89 7.66
CA MET A 95 -12.20 8.83 7.03
C MET A 95 -12.61 9.17 5.60
N LEU A 96 -13.07 8.19 4.82
CA LEU A 96 -13.53 8.41 3.45
C LEU A 96 -14.87 9.16 3.42
N GLU A 97 -15.80 8.87 4.35
CA GLU A 97 -17.09 9.55 4.45
C GLU A 97 -16.95 11.03 4.86
N ASN A 98 -15.98 11.33 5.73
CA ASN A 98 -15.73 12.69 6.19
C ASN A 98 -14.79 13.50 5.29
N MET A 99 -14.20 12.88 4.27
CA MET A 99 -13.33 13.56 3.31
C MET A 99 -14.14 14.52 2.45
N SER A 100 -13.66 15.76 2.32
CA SER A 100 -14.31 16.72 1.42
C SER A 100 -14.10 16.35 -0.05
N ASP A 101 -15.07 16.71 -0.91
CA ASP A 101 -14.94 16.53 -2.36
C ASP A 101 -13.64 17.14 -2.91
N LYS A 102 -13.21 18.27 -2.36
CA LYS A 102 -11.97 18.93 -2.76
C LYS A 102 -10.74 18.08 -2.44
N GLU A 103 -10.64 17.55 -1.22
CA GLU A 103 -9.52 16.69 -0.83
C GLU A 103 -9.50 15.41 -1.67
N PHE A 104 -10.67 14.83 -1.94
CA PHE A 104 -10.79 13.67 -2.80
C PHE A 104 -10.30 13.95 -4.23
N GLU A 105 -10.67 15.10 -4.81
CA GLU A 105 -10.18 15.52 -6.13
C GLU A 105 -8.66 15.79 -6.11
N ASP A 106 -8.11 16.39 -5.05
CA ASP A 106 -6.67 16.60 -4.91
C ASP A 106 -5.89 15.25 -4.88
N HIS A 107 -6.44 14.23 -4.22
CA HIS A 107 -5.89 12.87 -4.25
C HIS A 107 -5.97 12.26 -5.66
N LYS A 108 -7.09 12.43 -6.37
CA LYS A 108 -7.25 11.94 -7.75
C LYS A 108 -6.24 12.59 -8.70
N GLU A 109 -6.11 13.91 -8.66
CA GLU A 109 -5.15 14.65 -9.48
C GLU A 109 -3.71 14.21 -9.20
N SER A 110 -3.39 13.95 -7.93
CA SER A 110 -2.07 13.41 -7.55
C SER A 110 -1.80 12.04 -8.20
N VAL A 111 -2.79 11.15 -8.22
CA VAL A 111 -2.67 9.83 -8.88
C VAL A 111 -2.52 9.99 -10.39
N ILE A 112 -3.32 10.88 -11.01
CA ILE A 112 -3.27 11.15 -12.45
C ILE A 112 -1.89 11.69 -12.83
N ALA A 113 -1.38 12.69 -12.11
CA ALA A 113 -0.06 13.26 -12.32
C ALA A 113 1.06 12.21 -12.21
N ALA A 114 0.96 11.31 -11.21
CA ALA A 114 1.91 10.21 -11.04
C ALA A 114 1.87 9.19 -12.20
N LEU A 115 0.68 8.88 -12.73
CA LEU A 115 0.50 7.97 -13.87
C LEU A 115 1.01 8.58 -15.19
N LEU A 116 0.78 9.88 -15.40
CA LEU A 116 1.19 10.59 -16.61
C LEU A 116 2.67 10.98 -16.62
N LEU A 117 3.37 10.83 -15.49
CA LEU A 117 4.78 11.18 -15.38
C LEU A 117 5.62 10.33 -16.35
N LYS A 118 6.19 10.99 -17.35
CA LYS A 118 7.09 10.34 -18.32
C LYS A 118 8.40 9.94 -17.65
N PRO A 119 8.97 8.76 -17.97
CA PRO A 119 10.31 8.39 -17.53
C PRO A 119 11.31 9.48 -17.89
N LYS A 120 12.11 9.92 -16.91
CA LYS A 120 13.16 10.93 -17.09
C LYS A 120 14.48 10.32 -17.54
N THR A 121 14.64 9.00 -17.40
CA THR A 121 15.86 8.27 -17.75
C THR A 121 15.55 7.00 -18.54
N MET A 122 16.52 6.56 -19.33
CA MET A 122 16.42 5.30 -20.07
C MET A 122 16.18 4.11 -19.12
N ASN A 123 16.86 4.09 -17.98
CA ASN A 123 16.68 3.01 -16.99
C ASN A 123 15.24 2.95 -16.45
N GLN A 124 14.61 4.09 -16.18
CA GLN A 124 13.21 4.14 -15.77
C GLN A 124 12.27 3.60 -16.86
N GLN A 125 12.54 3.94 -18.12
CA GLN A 125 11.76 3.44 -19.25
C GLN A 125 11.94 1.92 -19.43
N CYS A 126 13.18 1.43 -19.41
CA CYS A 126 13.49 0.00 -19.45
C CYS A 126 12.81 -0.76 -18.32
N THR A 127 12.84 -0.23 -17.09
CA THR A 127 12.20 -0.84 -15.93
C THR A 127 10.67 -0.95 -16.10
N ARG A 128 10.04 0.10 -16.64
CA ARG A 128 8.58 0.08 -16.94
C ARG A 128 8.24 -1.02 -17.94
N TYR A 129 8.94 -1.09 -19.07
CA TYR A 129 8.68 -2.10 -20.11
C TYR A 129 9.02 -3.51 -19.64
N TRP A 130 10.14 -3.69 -18.96
CA TRP A 130 10.55 -4.99 -18.43
C TRP A 130 9.51 -5.53 -17.42
N GLY A 131 8.91 -4.64 -16.63
CA GLY A 131 7.82 -4.97 -15.74
C GLY A 131 6.57 -5.52 -16.46
N GLN A 132 6.31 -5.13 -17.70
CA GLN A 132 5.21 -5.67 -18.52
C GLN A 132 5.58 -7.01 -19.15
N ILE A 133 6.83 -7.17 -19.58
CA ILE A 133 7.36 -8.39 -20.21
C ILE A 133 7.36 -9.54 -19.20
N VAL A 134 7.97 -9.37 -18.03
CA VAL A 134 8.08 -10.43 -17.02
C VAL A 134 6.70 -10.87 -16.50
N ARG A 135 5.72 -9.97 -16.52
CA ARG A 135 4.33 -10.25 -16.11
C ARG A 135 3.44 -10.75 -17.24
N GLN A 136 3.98 -10.87 -18.46
CA GLN A 136 3.27 -11.32 -19.67
C GLN A 136 2.01 -10.51 -19.98
N ARG A 137 1.97 -9.23 -19.62
CA ARG A 137 0.83 -8.34 -19.91
C ARG A 137 0.99 -7.60 -21.22
N TYR A 138 2.24 -7.26 -21.56
CA TYR A 138 2.60 -6.55 -22.80
C TYR A 138 1.81 -5.24 -23.02
N ASP A 139 1.34 -4.64 -21.93
CA ASP A 139 0.60 -3.38 -21.97
C ASP A 139 1.57 -2.21 -21.76
N PHE A 140 2.17 -1.76 -22.86
CA PHE A 140 3.24 -0.77 -22.84
C PHE A 140 2.73 0.68 -22.74
N ASP A 141 1.44 0.90 -23.01
CA ASP A 141 0.80 2.22 -23.02
C ASP A 141 0.08 2.55 -21.69
N LEU A 142 -0.07 1.56 -20.80
CA LEU A 142 -0.70 1.71 -19.48
C LEU A 142 0.19 2.38 -18.44
#